data_AF-A0A511TAV0-F1
#
_entry.id   AF-A0A511TAV0-F1
#
_cell.length_a   1.000
_cell.length_b   1.000
_cell.length_c   1.000
_cell.angle_alpha   90.00
_cell.angle_beta   90.00
_cell.angle_gamma   90.00
#
_symmetry.space_group_name_H-M   'P 1'
#
loop_
_entity.id
_entity.type
_entity.pdbx_description
1 polymer ?
#
loop_
_entity_poly.entity_id
_entity_poly.type
_entity_poly.pdbx_seq_one_letter_code
_entity_poly.pdbx_strand_id
1 'polypeptide(L)'
;MSVDKAFRDMIRNEIEVQLKPLRDVVSRLESGTADLDALRNVAERLAPLAEVVGPLFGAQLPAAKAGRKAVGRPATAARGAVSAAAPVGGKRRGRKPAVATADGSRACAIVGCGKPSRTKGYCAAHYQKLRMLEKTNRRPSAWVDYAPADSVEDIKLPRGRAASKALAAAAQAANG
;
A
#
# COMPACT_ATOMS: atom_id res chain seq x y z
N MET A 1 34.25 2.57 -43.78
CA MET A 1 33.34 2.91 -42.65
C MET A 1 33.82 2.18 -41.41
N SER A 2 33.90 2.85 -40.25
CA SER A 2 34.39 2.24 -39.00
C SER A 2 33.34 1.30 -38.40
N VAL A 3 33.77 0.12 -37.96
CA VAL A 3 32.92 -0.91 -37.32
C VAL A 3 32.24 -0.37 -36.05
N ASP A 4 32.92 0.47 -35.27
CA ASP A 4 32.36 1.14 -34.08
C ASP A 4 31.20 2.07 -34.40
N LYS A 5 31.19 2.68 -35.58
CA LYS A 5 30.08 3.53 -36.01
C LYS A 5 28.86 2.67 -36.34
N ALA A 6 29.06 1.59 -37.09
CA ALA A 6 27.98 0.65 -37.44
C ALA A 6 27.36 0.01 -36.18
N PHE A 7 28.18 -0.37 -35.20
CA PHE A 7 27.70 -0.95 -33.95
C PHE A 7 26.90 0.07 -33.10
N ARG A 8 27.35 1.32 -33.02
CA ARG A 8 26.60 2.40 -32.34
C ARG A 8 25.28 2.73 -33.02
N ASP A 9 25.23 2.69 -34.34
CA ASP A 9 24.00 2.94 -35.10
C ASP A 9 23.01 1.77 -34.93
N MET A 10 23.51 0.52 -34.93
CA MET A 10 22.71 -0.67 -34.62
C MET A 10 22.10 -0.61 -33.22
N ILE A 11 22.90 -0.28 -32.20
CA ILE A 11 22.41 -0.14 -30.82
C ILE A 11 21.37 0.96 -30.71
N ARG A 12 21.57 2.11 -31.38
CA ARG A 12 20.59 3.20 -31.37
C ARG A 12 19.25 2.75 -31.96
N ASN A 13 19.29 2.08 -33.10
CA ASN A 13 18.08 1.56 -33.75
C ASN A 13 17.35 0.56 -32.84
N GLU A 14 18.07 -0.36 -32.20
CA GLU A 14 17.46 -1.33 -31.29
C GLU A 14 16.83 -0.63 -30.07
N ILE A 15 17.53 0.33 -29.45
CA ILE A 15 16.99 1.12 -28.35
C ILE A 15 15.74 1.89 -28.78
N GLU A 16 15.73 2.48 -29.97
CA GLU A 16 14.55 3.20 -30.49
C GLU A 16 13.35 2.27 -30.69
N VAL A 17 13.57 1.06 -31.21
CA VAL A 17 12.53 0.04 -31.36
C VAL A 17 11.97 -0.36 -29.99
N GLN A 18 12.84 -0.60 -29.00
CA GLN A 18 12.43 -0.99 -27.65
C GLN A 18 11.71 0.15 -26.89
N LEU A 19 12.07 1.41 -27.14
CA LEU A 19 11.45 2.57 -26.49
C LEU A 19 10.13 3.01 -27.14
N LYS A 20 9.84 2.60 -28.37
CA LYS A 20 8.63 3.01 -29.10
C LYS A 20 7.32 2.71 -28.34
N PRO A 21 7.10 1.51 -27.80
CA PRO A 21 5.86 1.21 -27.06
C PRO A 21 5.69 2.08 -25.80
N LEU A 22 6.79 2.42 -25.12
CA LEU A 22 6.74 3.29 -23.94
C LEU A 22 6.35 4.72 -24.33
N ARG A 23 6.91 5.23 -25.44
CA ARG A 23 6.56 6.55 -25.98
C ARG A 23 5.08 6.61 -26.41
N ASP A 24 4.57 5.53 -27.00
CA ASP A 24 3.16 5.41 -27.40
C ASP A 24 2.21 5.38 -26.20
N VAL A 25 2.62 4.79 -25.06
CA VAL A 25 1.82 4.83 -23.83
C VAL A 25 1.80 6.23 -23.23
N VAL A 26 2.95 6.91 -23.20
CA VAL A 26 3.04 8.29 -22.69
C VAL A 26 2.17 9.24 -23.53
N SER A 27 2.21 9.14 -24.85
CA SER A 27 1.39 10.00 -25.73
C SER A 27 -0.11 9.77 -25.53
N ARG A 28 -0.55 8.53 -25.29
CA ARG A 28 -1.95 8.22 -24.96
C ARG A 28 -2.37 8.79 -23.60
N LEU A 29 -1.48 8.79 -22.62
CA LEU A 29 -1.75 9.40 -21.32
C LEU A 29 -1.87 10.92 -21.44
N GLU A 30 -0.96 11.55 -22.19
CA GLU A 30 -0.98 12.99 -22.46
C GLU A 30 -2.27 13.41 -23.18
N SER A 31 -2.70 12.67 -24.22
CA SER A 31 -3.96 12.95 -24.90
C SER A 31 -5.15 12.80 -23.96
N GLY A 32 -5.17 11.74 -23.13
CA GLY A 32 -6.22 11.55 -22.13
C GLY A 32 -6.27 12.68 -21.10
N THR A 33 -5.12 13.23 -20.68
CA THR A 33 -5.10 14.40 -19.80
C THR A 33 -5.61 15.67 -20.47
N ALA A 34 -5.30 15.87 -21.75
CA ALA A 34 -5.83 17.00 -22.52
C ALA A 34 -7.35 16.92 -22.68
N ASP A 35 -7.90 15.71 -22.88
CA ASP A 35 -9.35 15.49 -22.93
C ASP A 35 -10.03 15.83 -21.59
N LEU A 36 -9.42 15.47 -20.46
CA LEU A 36 -9.92 15.83 -19.13
C LEU A 36 -9.89 17.35 -18.90
N ASP A 37 -8.84 18.03 -19.35
CA ASP A 37 -8.77 19.50 -19.29
C ASP A 37 -9.84 20.16 -20.18
N ALA A 38 -10.10 19.60 -21.36
CA ALA A 38 -11.18 20.08 -22.23
C ALA A 38 -12.55 19.92 -21.56
N LEU A 39 -12.81 18.76 -20.93
CA LEU A 39 -14.04 18.53 -20.16
C LEU A 39 -14.16 19.50 -18.97
N ARG A 40 -13.07 19.78 -18.26
CA ARG A 40 -13.06 20.78 -17.18
C ARG A 40 -13.42 22.16 -17.73
N ASN A 41 -12.83 22.58 -18.84
CA ASN A 41 -13.12 23.88 -19.46
C ASN A 41 -14.59 23.99 -19.90
N VAL A 42 -15.16 22.91 -20.44
CA VAL A 42 -16.59 22.84 -20.77
C VAL A 42 -17.43 22.97 -19.50
N ALA A 43 -17.09 22.26 -18.42
CA ALA A 43 -17.79 22.36 -17.14
C ALA A 43 -17.71 23.77 -16.55
N GLU A 44 -16.56 24.44 -16.61
CA GLU A 44 -16.38 25.83 -16.15
C GLU A 44 -17.23 26.82 -16.97
N ARG A 45 -17.35 26.61 -18.28
CA ARG A 45 -18.23 27.42 -19.14
C ARG A 45 -19.71 27.20 -18.84
N LEU A 46 -20.10 25.99 -18.45
CA LEU A 46 -21.48 25.64 -18.10
C LEU A 46 -21.84 25.96 -16.65
N ALA A 47 -20.85 26.18 -15.76
CA ALA A 47 -21.05 26.48 -14.35
C ALA A 47 -22.02 27.64 -14.07
N PRO A 48 -21.91 28.84 -14.69
CA PRO A 48 -22.85 29.93 -14.41
C PRO A 48 -24.28 29.61 -14.87
N LEU A 49 -24.44 28.85 -15.94
CA LEU A 49 -25.76 28.39 -16.39
C LEU A 49 -26.36 27.38 -15.41
N ALA A 50 -25.53 26.49 -14.85
CA ALA A 50 -25.95 25.53 -13.84
C ALA A 50 -26.36 26.21 -12.51
N GLU A 51 -25.76 27.33 -12.13
CA GLU A 51 -26.18 28.09 -10.94
C GLU A 51 -27.55 28.77 -11.11
N VAL A 52 -27.84 29.27 -12.32
CA VAL A 52 -29.12 29.92 -12.63
C VAL A 52 -30.24 28.91 -12.83
N VAL A 53 -29.94 27.80 -13.51
CA VAL A 53 -30.93 26.82 -13.96
C VAL A 53 -31.05 25.62 -13.02
N GLY A 54 -30.03 25.33 -12.21
CA GLY A 54 -29.99 24.21 -11.26
C GLY A 54 -31.16 24.15 -10.27
N PRO A 55 -31.60 25.27 -9.66
CA PRO A 55 -32.76 25.30 -8.77
C PRO A 55 -34.08 24.90 -9.46
N LEU A 56 -34.22 25.14 -10.77
CA LEU A 56 -35.42 24.77 -11.54
C LEU A 56 -35.54 23.26 -11.78
N PHE A 57 -34.42 22.54 -11.79
CA PHE A 57 -34.37 21.09 -12.00
C PHE A 57 -34.15 20.31 -10.70
N GLY A 58 -34.31 20.94 -9.53
CA GLY A 58 -34.10 20.30 -8.22
C GLY A 58 -32.64 19.92 -7.95
N ALA A 59 -31.69 20.42 -8.73
CA ALA A 59 -30.26 20.17 -8.58
C ALA A 59 -29.65 21.26 -7.68
N GLN A 60 -29.84 21.15 -6.36
CA GLN A 60 -29.11 21.99 -5.41
C GLN A 60 -27.68 21.46 -5.29
N LEU A 61 -26.76 21.97 -6.12
CA LEU A 61 -25.34 21.66 -5.98
C LEU A 61 -24.85 22.27 -4.65
N PRO A 62 -24.30 21.48 -3.71
CA PRO A 62 -23.72 22.04 -2.51
C PRO A 62 -22.55 22.92 -2.91
N ALA A 63 -22.57 24.18 -2.49
CA ALA A 63 -21.49 25.14 -2.72
C ALA A 63 -20.13 24.46 -2.47
N ALA A 64 -19.33 24.34 -3.52
CA ALA A 64 -18.03 23.73 -3.47
C ALA A 64 -17.16 24.53 -2.50
N LYS A 65 -17.04 24.06 -1.25
CA LYS A 65 -16.04 24.60 -0.33
C LYS A 65 -14.68 24.31 -0.94
N ALA A 66 -14.04 25.35 -1.46
CA ALA A 66 -12.63 25.36 -1.81
C ALA A 66 -11.82 25.12 -0.52
N GLY A 67 -11.65 23.85 -0.18
CA GLY A 67 -10.86 23.39 0.94
C GLY A 67 -10.03 22.23 0.47
N ARG A 68 -8.82 22.52 -0.01
CA ARG A 68 -7.77 21.50 -0.15
C ARG A 68 -7.56 20.92 1.24
N LYS A 69 -8.18 19.77 1.53
CA LYS A 69 -7.89 19.02 2.74
C LYS A 69 -6.51 18.44 2.54
N ALA A 70 -5.49 19.16 3.00
CA ALA A 70 -4.14 18.65 3.05
C ALA A 70 -4.18 17.29 3.75
N VAL A 71 -3.83 16.25 3.01
CA VAL A 71 -3.49 14.95 3.58
C VAL A 71 -2.21 15.18 4.36
N GLY A 72 -2.36 15.47 5.65
CA GLY A 72 -1.24 15.82 6.50
C GLY A 72 -1.69 16.39 7.82
N ARG A 73 -2.12 15.51 8.74
CA ARG A 73 -2.00 15.66 10.20
C ARG A 73 -2.85 16.80 10.82
N PRO A 74 -3.88 16.50 11.64
CA PRO A 74 -4.57 17.58 12.35
C PRO A 74 -3.57 18.30 13.26
N ALA A 75 -3.67 19.64 13.27
CA ALA A 75 -2.92 20.49 14.17
C ALA A 75 -3.18 20.05 15.61
N THR A 76 -2.12 19.68 16.33
CA THR A 76 -2.19 19.46 17.77
C THR A 76 -2.44 20.80 18.43
N ALA A 77 -3.71 21.11 18.67
CA ALA A 77 -4.10 22.21 19.53
C ALA A 77 -3.60 21.91 20.96
N ALA A 78 -2.88 22.89 21.51
CA ALA A 78 -2.62 23.15 22.93
C ALA A 78 -2.46 21.93 23.85
N ARG A 79 -1.22 21.69 24.29
CA ARG A 79 -0.96 20.99 25.55
C ARG A 79 -1.48 21.84 26.71
N GLY A 80 -2.77 21.68 27.03
CA GLY A 80 -3.30 22.02 28.35
C GLY A 80 -2.83 20.97 29.35
N ALA A 81 -2.16 21.40 30.41
CA ALA A 81 -1.85 20.55 31.54
C ALA A 81 -3.15 20.07 32.17
N VAL A 82 -3.40 18.76 32.13
CA VAL A 82 -4.40 18.10 32.96
C VAL A 82 -3.73 16.98 33.72
N SER A 83 -4.01 17.00 35.02
CA SER A 83 -3.42 16.21 36.08
C SER A 83 -3.49 14.70 35.83
N ALA A 84 -2.50 14.01 36.39
CA ALA A 84 -2.40 12.56 36.38
C ALA A 84 -3.66 11.91 37.00
N ALA A 85 -4.41 11.22 36.15
CA ALA A 85 -5.23 10.09 36.54
C ALA A 85 -5.06 9.02 35.46
N ALA A 86 -4.49 7.88 35.85
CA ALA A 86 -4.27 6.74 34.97
C ALA A 86 -5.62 6.25 34.40
N PRO A 87 -5.75 6.03 33.07
CA PRO A 87 -6.93 5.36 32.57
C PRO A 87 -6.78 3.85 32.81
N VAL A 88 -7.58 3.37 33.73
CA VAL A 88 -7.91 1.97 33.92
C VAL A 88 -8.38 1.40 32.57
N GLY A 89 -7.70 0.34 32.12
CA GLY A 89 -8.14 -0.64 31.13
C GLY A 89 -9.19 -0.19 30.10
N GLY A 90 -8.78 0.58 29.09
CA GLY A 90 -9.58 0.73 27.89
C GLY A 90 -9.80 -0.64 27.23
N LYS A 91 -11.03 -1.16 27.27
CA LYS A 91 -11.44 -2.35 26.53
C LYS A 91 -11.01 -2.14 25.07
N ARG A 92 -9.96 -2.85 24.65
CA ARG A 92 -9.65 -2.99 23.23
C ARG A 92 -10.97 -3.41 22.58
N ARG A 93 -11.37 -2.75 21.49
CA ARG A 93 -12.43 -3.26 20.59
C ARG A 93 -11.91 -4.55 19.96
N GLY A 94 -11.81 -5.57 20.79
CA GLY A 94 -11.37 -6.90 20.49
C GLY A 94 -12.61 -7.67 20.08
N ARG A 95 -12.68 -7.98 18.80
CA ARG A 95 -13.49 -9.08 18.31
C ARG A 95 -13.25 -10.27 19.24
N LYS A 96 -14.31 -10.74 19.90
CA LYS A 96 -14.31 -11.91 20.78
C LYS A 96 -13.70 -13.09 19.99
N PRO A 97 -12.77 -13.89 20.55
CA PRO A 97 -12.24 -15.04 19.84
C PRO A 97 -13.41 -16.01 19.67
N ALA A 98 -13.84 -16.21 18.42
CA ALA A 98 -14.74 -17.30 18.11
C ALA A 98 -13.99 -18.58 18.49
N VAL A 99 -14.51 -19.25 19.51
CA VAL A 99 -14.13 -20.59 19.90
C VAL A 99 -14.35 -21.46 18.66
N ALA A 100 -13.30 -22.16 18.22
CA ALA A 100 -13.36 -23.22 17.22
C ALA A 100 -14.34 -24.32 17.73
N THR A 101 -15.04 -25.12 16.95
CA THR A 101 -14.76 -25.73 15.64
C THR A 101 -15.98 -26.58 15.29
N ALA A 102 -16.44 -26.52 14.04
CA ALA A 102 -17.05 -27.63 13.32
C ALA A 102 -16.96 -27.25 11.83
N ASP A 103 -16.40 -28.13 11.02
CA ASP A 103 -16.46 -28.09 9.55
C ASP A 103 -15.54 -27.08 8.83
N GLY A 104 -14.26 -27.44 8.71
CA GLY A 104 -13.42 -27.05 7.57
C GLY A 104 -12.27 -26.06 7.83
N SER A 105 -12.18 -25.42 8.99
CA SER A 105 -11.05 -24.52 9.30
C SER A 105 -9.89 -25.28 9.94
N ARG A 106 -8.83 -25.53 9.16
CA ARG A 106 -7.58 -26.12 9.67
C ARG A 106 -6.93 -25.18 10.70
N ALA A 107 -6.21 -25.70 11.69
CA ALA A 107 -5.39 -24.87 12.56
C ALA A 107 -4.28 -24.17 11.76
N CYS A 108 -3.75 -23.08 12.29
CA CYS A 108 -2.65 -22.34 11.68
C CYS A 108 -1.43 -23.26 11.47
N ALA A 109 -0.79 -23.15 10.32
CA ALA A 109 0.42 -23.91 10.01
C ALA A 109 1.64 -23.59 10.89
N ILE A 110 1.57 -22.56 11.74
CA ILE A 110 2.70 -22.17 12.58
C ILE A 110 2.67 -22.96 13.88
N VAL A 111 3.77 -23.65 14.18
CA VAL A 111 3.98 -24.43 15.40
C VAL A 111 3.61 -23.61 16.64
N GLY A 112 2.68 -24.11 17.44
CA GLY A 112 2.29 -23.50 18.71
C GLY A 112 1.38 -22.28 18.58
N CYS A 113 0.82 -22.01 17.40
CA CYS A 113 -0.12 -20.90 17.22
C CYS A 113 -1.55 -21.24 17.68
N GLY A 114 -2.05 -22.44 17.36
CA GLY A 114 -3.39 -22.93 17.75
C GLY A 114 -4.60 -22.12 17.26
N LYS A 115 -4.39 -21.06 16.46
CA LYS A 115 -5.47 -20.19 15.95
C LYS A 115 -6.10 -20.79 14.69
N PRO A 116 -7.40 -20.54 14.41
CA PRO A 116 -8.02 -20.99 13.17
C PRO A 116 -7.36 -20.33 11.96
N SER A 117 -7.01 -21.14 10.95
CA SER A 117 -6.54 -20.63 9.67
C SER A 117 -7.67 -19.90 8.95
N ARG A 118 -7.31 -18.83 8.23
CA ARG A 118 -8.26 -18.06 7.40
C ARG A 118 -7.94 -18.23 5.92
N THR A 119 -6.68 -18.09 5.56
CA THR A 119 -6.21 -18.06 4.17
C THR A 119 -4.82 -18.70 4.08
N LYS A 120 -4.58 -19.48 3.02
CA LYS A 120 -3.30 -20.18 2.76
C LYS A 120 -2.79 -21.08 3.90
N GLY A 121 -3.67 -21.55 4.80
CA GLY A 121 -3.26 -22.35 5.97
C GLY A 121 -2.74 -21.53 7.17
N TYR A 122 -2.77 -20.19 7.11
CA TYR A 122 -2.28 -19.32 8.19
C TYR A 122 -3.41 -18.55 8.89
N CYS A 123 -3.21 -18.20 10.16
CA CYS A 123 -4.09 -17.28 10.87
C CYS A 123 -3.95 -15.83 10.33
N ALA A 124 -4.86 -14.93 10.70
CA ALA A 124 -4.84 -13.54 10.21
C ALA A 124 -3.48 -12.83 10.43
N ALA A 125 -2.84 -13.03 11.58
CA ALA A 125 -1.56 -12.39 11.89
C ALA A 125 -0.41 -12.97 11.06
N HIS A 126 -0.35 -14.30 10.94
CA HIS A 126 0.70 -14.97 10.18
C HIS A 126 0.53 -14.79 8.67
N TYR A 127 -0.69 -14.71 8.18
CA TYR A 127 -0.96 -14.33 6.79
C TYR A 127 -0.49 -12.91 6.46
N GLN A 128 -0.69 -11.94 7.36
CA GLN A 128 -0.17 -10.58 7.17
C GLN A 128 1.36 -10.57 7.11
N LYS A 129 2.02 -11.35 7.97
CA LYS A 129 3.46 -11.53 7.95
C LYS A 129 3.91 -12.16 6.63
N LEU A 130 3.31 -13.27 6.21
CA LEU A 130 3.59 -13.93 4.92
C LEU A 130 3.51 -12.93 3.76
N ARG A 131 2.44 -12.14 3.66
CA ARG A 131 2.25 -11.12 2.62
C ARG A 131 3.35 -10.05 2.61
N MET A 132 3.84 -9.65 3.78
CA MET A 132 4.94 -8.69 3.88
C MET A 132 6.27 -9.32 3.43
N LEU A 133 6.51 -10.58 3.77
CA LEU A 133 7.71 -11.30 3.34
C LEU A 133 7.70 -11.59 1.84
N GLU A 134 6.54 -11.95 1.26
CA GLU A 134 6.34 -12.10 -0.18
C GLU A 134 6.63 -10.78 -0.91
N LYS A 135 6.04 -9.65 -0.45
CA LYS A 135 6.28 -8.33 -1.06
C LYS A 135 7.75 -7.92 -1.04
N THR A 136 8.50 -8.35 -0.04
CA THR A 136 9.93 -7.99 0.12
C THR A 136 10.88 -9.06 -0.42
N ASN A 137 10.36 -10.13 -1.05
CA ASN A 137 11.14 -11.30 -1.49
C ASN A 137 12.05 -11.90 -0.39
N ARG A 138 11.63 -11.81 0.88
CA ARG A 138 12.37 -12.37 2.04
C ARG A 138 11.67 -13.61 2.62
N ARG A 139 10.75 -14.21 1.88
CA ARG A 139 9.98 -15.38 2.30
C ARG A 139 10.90 -16.60 2.41
N PRO A 140 11.02 -17.24 3.59
CA PRO A 140 11.79 -18.47 3.73
C PRO A 140 11.08 -19.64 3.06
N SER A 141 11.86 -20.62 2.62
CA SER A 141 11.37 -21.84 1.98
C SER A 141 10.38 -22.63 2.84
N ALA A 142 10.55 -22.60 4.17
CA ALA A 142 9.66 -23.28 5.11
C ALA A 142 8.22 -22.73 5.12
N TRP A 143 8.04 -21.45 4.76
CA TRP A 143 6.71 -20.85 4.68
C TRP A 143 6.13 -21.18 3.32
N VAL A 144 5.38 -22.28 3.20
CA VAL A 144 4.70 -22.72 1.96
C VAL A 144 3.22 -22.32 1.99
N ASP A 145 2.62 -22.10 0.81
CA ASP A 145 1.18 -21.86 0.69
C ASP A 145 0.43 -23.17 0.97
N TYR A 146 -0.60 -23.12 1.82
CA TYR A 146 -1.38 -24.31 2.23
C TYR A 146 -0.58 -25.33 3.04
N ALA A 147 0.39 -24.87 3.83
CA ALA A 147 1.12 -25.72 4.77
C ALA A 147 0.16 -26.44 5.76
N PRO A 148 0.46 -27.69 6.15
CA PRO A 148 -0.33 -28.41 7.15
C PRO A 148 -0.28 -27.72 8.52
N ALA A 149 -1.26 -28.02 9.37
CA ALA A 149 -1.31 -27.47 10.72
C ALA A 149 -0.02 -27.80 11.49
N ASP A 150 0.49 -26.83 12.25
CA ASP A 150 1.67 -26.98 13.13
C ASP A 150 2.95 -27.52 12.44
N SER A 151 3.17 -27.22 11.15
CA SER A 151 4.35 -27.72 10.41
C SER A 151 5.46 -26.68 10.17
N VAL A 152 5.18 -25.39 10.38
CA VAL A 152 6.08 -24.30 10.00
C VAL A 152 6.56 -23.54 11.24
N GLU A 153 7.86 -23.29 11.33
CA GLU A 153 8.44 -22.49 12.43
C GLU A 153 8.18 -20.98 12.25
N ASP A 154 7.95 -20.27 13.37
CA ASP A 154 7.77 -18.82 13.33
C ASP A 154 9.11 -18.08 13.24
N ILE A 155 9.28 -17.28 12.19
CA ILE A 155 10.50 -16.50 11.98
C ILE A 155 10.53 -15.30 12.93
N LYS A 156 11.42 -15.27 13.91
CA LYS A 156 11.58 -14.09 14.78
C LYS A 156 12.32 -12.96 14.07
N LEU A 157 11.60 -12.15 13.31
CA LEU A 157 12.17 -10.96 12.66
C LEU A 157 12.44 -9.87 13.72
N PRO A 158 13.66 -9.29 13.77
CA PRO A 158 13.90 -8.14 14.63
C PRO A 158 13.01 -6.99 14.12
N ARG A 159 12.16 -6.43 14.99
CA ARG A 159 11.25 -5.33 14.62
C ARG A 159 11.76 -4.00 15.16
N GLY A 160 11.52 -2.94 14.39
CA GLY A 160 11.72 -1.55 14.82
C GLY A 160 13.19 -1.13 14.90
N ARG A 161 13.48 -0.13 15.75
CA ARG A 161 14.81 0.50 15.86
C ARG A 161 15.94 -0.48 16.17
N ALA A 162 15.66 -1.60 16.85
CA ALA A 162 16.67 -2.62 17.16
C ALA A 162 17.21 -3.32 15.90
N ALA A 163 16.34 -3.61 14.93
CA ALA A 163 16.75 -4.21 13.64
C ALA A 163 17.61 -3.26 12.83
N SER A 164 17.18 -1.99 12.73
CA SER A 164 17.94 -0.95 12.04
C SER A 164 19.31 -0.69 12.68
N LYS A 165 19.37 -0.70 14.03
CA LYS A 165 20.64 -0.57 14.76
C LYS A 165 21.57 -1.77 14.52
N ALA A 166 21.04 -3.01 14.51
CA ALA A 166 21.83 -4.19 14.24
C ALA A 166 22.38 -4.21 12.80
N LEU A 167 21.58 -3.80 11.81
CA LEU A 167 22.04 -3.66 10.43
C LEU A 167 23.08 -2.54 10.27
N ALA A 168 22.90 -1.41 10.94
CA ALA A 168 23.87 -0.31 10.94
C ALA A 168 25.20 -0.72 11.60
N ALA A 169 25.14 -1.44 12.74
CA ALA A 169 26.33 -1.95 13.41
C ALA A 169 27.06 -3.00 12.55
N ALA A 170 26.33 -3.90 11.89
CA ALA A 170 26.92 -4.87 10.96
C ALA A 170 27.57 -4.20 9.74
N ALA A 171 26.96 -3.13 9.20
CA ALA A 171 27.55 -2.36 8.10
C ALA A 171 28.79 -1.56 8.52
N GLN A 172 28.85 -1.10 9.78
CA GLN A 172 30.04 -0.42 10.34
C GLN A 172 31.19 -1.40 10.55
N ALA A 173 30.91 -2.60 11.06
CA ALA A 173 31.91 -3.65 11.26
C ALA A 173 32.48 -4.25 9.97
N ALA A 174 31.78 -4.10 8.83
CA ALA A 174 32.26 -4.59 7.53
C ALA A 174 33.15 -3.58 6.79
N ASN A 175 33.20 -2.32 7.23
CA ASN A 175 33.93 -1.22 6.59
C ASN A 175 35.16 -0.75 7.40
N GLY A 176 35.47 -1.40 8.52
CA GLY A 176 36.65 -1.15 9.35
C GLY A 176 37.51 -2.39 9.41
#